data_AF-A0A699U9Y9-F1
#
_entry.id   AF-A0A699U9Y9-F1
#
_cell.length_a   1.000
_cell.length_b   1.000
_cell.length_c   1.000
_cell.angle_alpha   90.00
_cell.angle_beta   90.00
_cell.angle_gamma   90.00
#
_symmetry.space_group_name_H-M   'P 1'
#
loop_
_entity.id
_entity.type
_entity.pdbx_description
1 polymer ?
#
loop_
_entity_poly.entity_id
_entity_poly.type
_entity_poly.pdbx_seq_one_letter_code
_entity_poly.pdbx_strand_id
1 'polypeptide(L)'
;DINTEVQKRGRINRTGQLEEIPPIYDYVSSAIPAEKRLNMMLRKKLKSLDANTSSNQKNSSNLLAGEDFLNKYGDQVVTDYLHENLDLVKDLGLDKAGRGDAGDSDDPTGRSFEAHKVSGRIAIMPTEVQARFYDEISQRYNDLVAYLKETDEYDLELETHDLQATTLDSSMLSQGKGGRSAFGGDVLLEKVEMNALKK
;
A
#
# COMPACT_ATOMS: atom_id res chain seq x y z
N ASP A 1 -13.52 -3.84 11.89
CA ASP A 1 -13.87 -3.72 10.46
C ASP A 1 -13.44 -2.33 9.96
N ILE A 2 -12.99 -2.22 8.72
CA ILE A 2 -12.54 -0.96 8.10
C ILE A 2 -13.71 0.04 7.97
N ASN A 3 -14.92 -0.46 7.69
CA ASN A 3 -16.12 0.37 7.60
C ASN A 3 -16.40 1.10 8.91
N THR A 4 -16.22 0.42 10.05
CA THR A 4 -16.40 1.02 11.36
C THR A 4 -15.40 2.16 11.59
N GLU A 5 -14.16 1.98 11.16
CA GLU A 5 -13.11 3.00 11.33
C GLU A 5 -13.39 4.25 10.49
N VAL A 6 -13.77 4.07 9.23
CA VAL A 6 -14.19 5.15 8.34
C VAL A 6 -15.43 5.86 8.88
N GLN A 7 -16.41 5.10 9.37
CA GLN A 7 -17.61 5.66 9.98
C GLN A 7 -17.29 6.48 11.23
N LYS A 8 -16.37 6.03 12.10
CA LYS A 8 -15.93 6.80 13.29
C LYS A 8 -15.31 8.12 12.89
N ARG A 9 -14.39 8.12 11.91
CA ARG A 9 -13.78 9.36 11.39
C ARG A 9 -14.83 10.31 10.82
N GLY A 10 -15.74 9.77 10.02
CA GLY A 10 -16.89 10.50 9.50
C GLY A 10 -17.93 10.92 10.54
N ARG A 11 -17.80 10.58 11.84
CA ARG A 11 -18.62 11.16 12.92
C ARG A 11 -18.11 12.54 13.33
N ILE A 12 -16.80 12.75 13.30
CA ILE A 12 -16.15 14.00 13.70
C ILE A 12 -16.02 14.93 12.49
N ASN A 13 -15.49 14.43 11.36
CA ASN A 13 -15.38 15.23 10.14
C ASN A 13 -16.70 15.20 9.35
N ARG A 14 -17.59 16.19 9.58
CA ARG A 14 -18.92 16.31 8.96
C ARG A 14 -19.20 17.73 8.46
N THR A 15 -20.29 17.89 7.69
CA THR A 15 -20.81 19.20 7.28
C THR A 15 -20.97 20.12 8.50
N GLY A 16 -20.33 21.29 8.45
CA GLY A 16 -20.27 22.24 9.57
C GLY A 16 -18.95 22.24 10.35
N GLN A 17 -18.03 21.32 10.03
CA GLN A 17 -16.65 21.40 10.52
C GLN A 17 -15.94 22.63 9.94
N LEU A 18 -15.27 23.38 10.81
CA LEU A 18 -14.45 24.53 10.39
C LEU A 18 -13.18 24.04 9.71
N GLU A 19 -12.92 24.48 8.48
CA GLU A 19 -11.70 24.13 7.74
C GLU A 19 -10.43 24.62 8.44
N GLU A 20 -10.52 25.72 9.19
CA GLU A 20 -9.41 26.29 9.97
C GLU A 20 -8.97 25.40 11.16
N ILE A 21 -9.81 24.47 11.60
CA ILE A 21 -9.52 23.55 12.71
C ILE A 21 -9.80 22.11 12.24
N PRO A 22 -8.86 21.49 11.50
CA PRO A 22 -9.06 20.12 11.04
C PRO A 22 -9.12 19.15 12.23
N PRO A 23 -9.96 18.11 12.17
CA PRO A 23 -10.01 17.10 13.21
C PRO A 23 -8.71 16.29 13.27
N ILE A 24 -8.19 16.11 14.48
CA ILE A 24 -6.99 15.33 14.77
C ILE A 24 -7.42 13.94 15.25
N TYR A 25 -6.76 12.90 14.75
CA TYR A 25 -7.02 11.51 15.12
C TYR A 25 -5.73 10.89 15.65
N ASP A 26 -5.72 10.56 16.93
CA ASP A 26 -4.59 9.90 17.58
C ASP A 26 -4.85 8.41 17.72
N TYR A 27 -3.94 7.61 17.16
CA TYR A 27 -3.95 6.16 17.29
C TYR A 27 -3.01 5.74 18.42
N VAL A 28 -3.59 5.26 19.52
CA VAL A 28 -2.83 4.69 20.64
C VAL A 28 -2.58 3.22 20.35
N SER A 29 -1.31 2.83 20.30
CA SER A 29 -0.88 1.42 20.23
C SER A 29 0.10 1.13 21.35
N SER A 30 0.14 -0.13 21.80
CA SER A 30 1.08 -0.58 22.80
C SER A 30 2.45 -0.86 22.19
N ALA A 31 3.47 -0.97 23.03
CA ALA A 31 4.82 -1.35 22.60
C ALA A 31 4.95 -2.85 22.23
N ILE A 32 3.84 -3.60 22.22
CA ILE A 32 3.85 -5.03 21.92
C ILE A 32 4.09 -5.24 20.41
N PRO A 33 5.13 -5.98 20.00
CA PRO A 33 5.44 -6.18 18.58
C PRO A 33 4.29 -6.78 17.76
N ALA A 34 3.44 -7.61 18.37
CA ALA A 34 2.27 -8.19 17.72
C ALA A 34 1.27 -7.12 17.21
N GLU A 35 1.18 -5.97 17.87
CA GLU A 35 0.32 -4.87 17.40
C GLU A 35 0.85 -4.20 16.13
N LYS A 36 2.16 -4.28 15.83
CA LYS A 36 2.71 -3.81 14.55
C LYS A 36 1.97 -4.48 13.38
N ARG A 37 1.66 -5.79 13.47
CA ARG A 37 0.86 -6.49 12.45
C ARG A 37 -0.54 -5.93 12.31
N LEU A 38 -1.22 -5.65 13.42
CA LEU A 38 -2.58 -5.09 13.38
C LEU A 38 -2.60 -3.73 12.69
N ASN A 39 -1.60 -2.90 12.98
CA ASN A 39 -1.41 -1.59 12.35
C ASN A 39 -1.13 -1.74 10.85
N MET A 40 -0.24 -2.66 10.44
CA MET A 40 0.02 -2.94 9.02
C MET A 40 -1.24 -3.42 8.29
N MET A 41 -2.01 -4.33 8.89
CA MET A 41 -3.26 -4.82 8.31
C MET A 41 -4.32 -3.72 8.17
N LEU A 42 -4.40 -2.81 9.14
CA LEU A 42 -5.28 -1.65 9.08
C LEU A 42 -4.86 -0.72 7.93
N ARG A 43 -3.56 -0.44 7.79
CA ARG A 43 -3.01 0.40 6.71
C ARG A 43 -3.26 -0.20 5.34
N LYS A 44 -3.00 -1.49 5.14
CA LYS A 44 -3.28 -2.19 3.88
C LYS A 44 -4.76 -2.08 3.48
N LYS A 45 -5.68 -2.22 4.44
CA LYS A 45 -7.13 -2.04 4.20
C LYS A 45 -7.51 -0.60 3.88
N LEU A 46 -6.91 0.38 4.57
CA LEU A 46 -7.11 1.81 4.27
C LEU A 46 -6.60 2.15 2.88
N LYS A 47 -5.38 1.71 2.50
CA LYS A 47 -4.81 1.92 1.16
C LYS A 47 -5.69 1.31 0.06
N SER A 48 -6.20 0.10 0.29
CA SER A 48 -7.12 -0.54 -0.65
C SER A 48 -8.46 0.21 -0.77
N LEU A 49 -9.01 0.72 0.34
CA LEU A 49 -10.23 1.51 0.32
C LEU A 49 -10.03 2.85 -0.41
N ASP A 50 -8.93 3.55 -0.10
CA ASP A 50 -8.58 4.80 -0.75
C ASP A 50 -8.43 4.59 -2.26
N ALA A 51 -7.69 3.56 -2.70
CA ALA A 51 -7.56 3.24 -4.13
C ALA A 51 -8.91 3.06 -4.85
N ASN A 52 -9.94 2.57 -4.15
CA ASN A 52 -11.29 2.39 -4.70
C ASN A 52 -12.17 3.64 -4.60
N THR A 53 -11.88 4.58 -3.70
CA THR A 53 -12.76 5.73 -3.38
C THR A 53 -12.21 7.06 -3.89
N SER A 54 -10.89 7.23 -3.89
CA SER A 54 -10.17 8.33 -4.48
C SER A 54 -9.00 7.78 -5.29
N SER A 55 -8.89 8.11 -6.57
CA SER A 55 -7.74 7.69 -7.41
C SER A 55 -6.37 8.18 -6.90
N ASN A 56 -6.31 8.88 -5.77
CA ASN A 56 -5.12 9.35 -5.11
C ASN A 56 -4.84 8.56 -3.81
N GLN A 57 -3.84 7.68 -3.84
CA GLN A 57 -3.45 6.83 -2.70
C GLN A 57 -2.68 7.58 -1.59
N LYS A 58 -2.37 8.88 -1.77
CA LYS A 58 -1.47 9.62 -0.88
C LYS A 58 -2.12 10.08 0.44
N ASN A 59 -3.45 10.23 0.52
CA ASN A 59 -4.09 10.88 1.67
C ASN A 59 -4.13 10.03 2.96
N SER A 60 -4.31 8.70 2.91
CA SER A 60 -4.32 7.88 4.14
C SER A 60 -2.97 7.26 4.51
N SER A 61 -1.99 7.26 3.60
CA SER A 61 -0.68 6.61 3.81
C SER A 61 0.08 7.14 5.03
N ASN A 62 -0.05 8.44 5.30
CA ASN A 62 0.60 9.13 6.42
C ASN A 62 -0.12 9.01 7.77
N LEU A 63 -1.32 8.41 7.85
CA LEU A 63 -2.12 8.45 9.10
C LEU A 63 -1.60 7.56 10.24
N LEU A 64 -0.84 6.52 9.92
CA LEU A 64 -0.36 5.54 10.91
C LEU A 64 1.15 5.47 10.74
N ALA A 65 1.96 5.86 11.72
CA ALA A 65 3.40 5.70 11.62
C ALA A 65 3.76 4.20 11.66
N GLY A 66 4.56 3.73 10.71
CA GLY A 66 4.99 2.33 10.62
C GLY A 66 5.45 1.99 9.21
N GLU A 67 5.86 0.75 9.01
CA GLU A 67 6.27 0.27 7.69
C GLU A 67 5.22 -0.68 7.13
N ASP A 68 4.97 -0.62 5.83
CA ASP A 68 3.97 -1.45 5.14
C ASP A 68 4.66 -2.41 4.18
N PHE A 69 5.24 -3.49 4.73
CA PHE A 69 5.83 -4.56 3.94
C PHE A 69 4.81 -5.64 3.55
N LEU A 70 3.50 -5.42 3.73
CA LEU A 70 2.48 -6.41 3.32
C LEU A 70 2.13 -6.31 1.82
N ASN A 71 3.17 -6.32 0.98
CA ASN A 71 3.12 -6.16 -0.47
C ASN A 71 4.15 -7.09 -1.16
N LYS A 72 4.20 -7.05 -2.50
CA LYS A 72 5.06 -7.94 -3.31
C LYS A 72 6.56 -7.85 -2.97
N TYR A 73 7.07 -6.66 -2.63
CA TYR A 73 8.48 -6.49 -2.27
C TYR A 73 8.76 -6.97 -0.85
N GLY A 74 7.79 -6.83 0.05
CA GLY A 74 7.90 -7.44 1.37
C GLY A 74 7.79 -8.97 1.34
N ASP A 75 7.01 -9.54 0.42
CA ASP A 75 7.00 -10.99 0.19
C ASP A 75 8.40 -11.49 -0.24
N GLN A 76 9.09 -10.74 -1.11
CA GLN A 76 10.48 -11.04 -1.50
C GLN A 76 11.43 -10.97 -0.30
N VAL A 77 11.41 -9.86 0.46
CA VAL A 77 12.30 -9.66 1.62
C VAL A 77 12.07 -10.72 2.70
N VAL A 78 10.82 -11.06 2.98
CA VAL A 78 10.47 -12.12 3.95
C VAL A 78 10.93 -13.48 3.44
N THR A 79 10.78 -13.74 2.14
CA THR A 79 11.24 -14.98 1.52
C THR A 79 12.75 -15.13 1.69
N ASP A 80 13.53 -14.11 1.34
CA ASP A 80 14.98 -14.13 1.45
C ASP A 80 15.42 -14.32 2.91
N TYR A 81 14.80 -13.59 3.84
CA TYR A 81 15.06 -13.72 5.27
C TYR A 81 14.80 -15.13 5.83
N LEU A 82 13.71 -15.79 5.41
CA LEU A 82 13.38 -17.13 5.86
C LEU A 82 14.29 -18.21 5.25
N HIS A 83 14.80 -17.99 4.03
CA HIS A 83 15.81 -18.89 3.44
C HIS A 83 17.14 -18.83 4.20
N GLU A 84 17.50 -17.66 4.73
CA GLU A 84 18.67 -17.51 5.61
C GLU A 84 18.43 -18.10 7.01
N ASN A 85 17.19 -18.06 7.50
CA ASN A 85 16.80 -18.49 8.86
C ASN A 85 15.93 -19.76 8.83
N LEU A 86 16.49 -20.87 8.35
CA LEU A 86 15.78 -22.15 8.23
C LEU A 86 15.25 -22.72 9.56
N ASP A 87 15.84 -22.34 10.68
CA ASP A 87 15.36 -22.78 11.99
C ASP A 87 14.06 -22.09 12.38
N LEU A 88 13.93 -20.80 12.06
CA LEU A 88 12.67 -20.07 12.25
C LEU A 88 11.55 -20.64 11.36
N VAL A 89 11.86 -21.11 10.15
CA VAL A 89 10.89 -21.79 9.27
C VAL A 89 10.31 -23.04 9.94
N LYS A 90 11.14 -23.84 10.60
CA LYS A 90 10.70 -25.04 11.33
C LYS A 90 9.86 -24.66 12.55
N ASP A 91 10.29 -23.67 13.31
CA ASP A 91 9.58 -23.21 14.52
C ASP A 91 8.21 -22.63 14.19
N LEU A 92 8.09 -21.96 13.04
CA LEU A 92 6.82 -21.46 12.52
C LEU A 92 5.97 -22.56 11.86
N GLY A 93 6.47 -23.79 11.77
CA GLY A 93 5.80 -24.91 11.11
C GLY A 93 5.50 -24.65 9.63
N LEU A 94 6.31 -23.84 8.96
CA LEU A 94 6.18 -23.52 7.54
C LEU A 94 6.81 -24.66 6.72
N ASP A 95 6.18 -25.06 5.61
CA ASP A 95 6.82 -26.00 4.69
C ASP A 95 8.03 -25.31 4.02
N LYS A 96 9.12 -26.05 3.84
CA LYS A 96 10.39 -25.53 3.27
C LYS A 96 10.23 -25.01 1.84
N ALA A 97 9.13 -25.39 1.18
CA ALA A 97 8.77 -24.90 -0.14
C ALA A 97 7.90 -23.64 -0.12
N GLY A 98 7.61 -23.02 1.04
CA GLY A 98 6.64 -21.92 1.10
C GLY A 98 5.19 -22.36 0.84
N ARG A 99 4.95 -23.67 0.70
CA ARG A 99 3.62 -24.26 0.57
C ARG A 99 2.88 -24.13 1.90
N GLY A 100 2.12 -23.06 2.04
CA GLY A 100 0.98 -23.06 2.94
C GLY A 100 0.04 -24.19 2.56
N ASP A 101 -0.54 -24.85 3.57
CA ASP A 101 -1.65 -25.78 3.39
C ASP A 101 -2.70 -25.15 2.46
N ALA A 102 -3.14 -25.94 1.48
CA ALA A 102 -3.94 -25.62 0.29
C ALA A 102 -4.61 -24.22 0.24
N GLY A 103 -4.16 -23.38 -0.70
CA GLY A 103 -4.89 -22.17 -1.08
C GLY A 103 -4.10 -21.21 -1.96
N ASP A 104 -4.27 -21.35 -3.27
CA ASP A 104 -4.32 -20.27 -4.27
C ASP A 104 -3.16 -19.23 -4.22
N SER A 105 -1.94 -19.69 -4.48
CA SER A 105 -0.86 -18.79 -4.90
C SER A 105 -0.72 -18.95 -6.41
N ASP A 106 -1.03 -17.88 -7.14
CA ASP A 106 -0.89 -17.75 -8.61
C ASP A 106 0.59 -17.61 -9.03
N ASP A 107 1.51 -18.06 -8.17
CA ASP A 107 2.96 -18.02 -8.39
C ASP A 107 3.42 -19.33 -9.05
N PRO A 108 3.81 -19.32 -10.34
CA PRO A 108 4.23 -20.50 -11.07
C PRO A 108 5.52 -21.13 -10.52
N THR A 109 6.23 -20.46 -9.60
CA THR A 109 7.46 -20.99 -9.00
C THR A 109 7.25 -21.74 -7.69
N GLY A 110 6.12 -21.53 -6.99
CA GLY A 110 5.76 -22.25 -5.77
C GLY A 110 6.83 -22.21 -4.66
N ARG A 111 7.61 -21.12 -4.59
CA ARG A 111 8.76 -20.94 -3.66
C ARG A 111 8.71 -19.63 -2.87
N SER A 112 7.62 -18.88 -2.92
CA SER A 112 7.49 -17.59 -2.24
C SER A 112 6.76 -17.72 -0.90
N PHE A 113 7.32 -17.10 0.14
CA PHE A 113 6.65 -16.95 1.43
C PHE A 113 5.85 -15.64 1.45
N GLU A 114 4.53 -15.74 1.58
CA GLU A 114 3.69 -14.55 1.75
C GLU A 114 3.94 -13.88 3.11
N ALA A 115 4.37 -12.63 3.11
CA ALA A 115 4.59 -11.80 4.28
C ALA A 115 3.34 -11.75 5.17
N HIS A 116 2.16 -11.79 4.57
CA HIS A 116 0.88 -11.85 5.28
C HIS A 116 0.70 -13.14 6.10
N LYS A 117 1.08 -14.30 5.55
CA LYS A 117 1.00 -15.61 6.24
C LYS A 117 2.07 -15.70 7.32
N VAL A 118 3.31 -15.34 6.99
CA VAL A 118 4.46 -15.40 7.92
C VAL A 118 4.26 -14.52 9.13
N SER A 119 3.91 -13.24 8.94
CA SER A 119 3.69 -12.33 10.07
C SER A 119 2.52 -12.76 10.97
N GLY A 120 1.57 -13.55 10.46
CA GLY A 120 0.49 -14.15 11.25
C GLY A 120 0.99 -15.22 12.21
N ARG A 121 1.99 -16.01 11.79
CA ARG A 121 2.62 -17.03 12.63
C ARG A 121 3.63 -16.41 13.60
N ILE A 122 4.37 -15.38 13.17
CA ILE A 122 5.27 -14.60 14.03
C ILE A 122 4.51 -14.01 15.23
N ALA A 123 3.26 -13.58 15.07
CA ALA A 123 2.47 -13.01 16.17
C ALA A 123 2.27 -13.96 17.38
N ILE A 124 2.47 -15.27 17.21
CA ILE A 124 2.34 -16.29 18.26
C ILE A 124 3.69 -16.58 18.95
N MET A 125 4.80 -16.13 18.36
CA MET A 125 6.15 -16.34 18.88
C MET A 125 6.45 -15.46 20.11
N PRO A 126 7.52 -15.72 20.88
CA PRO A 126 7.97 -14.82 21.94
C PRO A 126 8.24 -13.40 21.43
N THR A 127 7.96 -12.39 22.26
CA THR A 127 8.08 -10.97 21.90
C THR A 127 9.47 -10.58 21.40
N GLU A 128 10.53 -11.22 21.91
CA GLU A 128 11.91 -11.01 21.47
C GLU A 128 12.11 -11.43 20.00
N VAL A 129 11.58 -12.61 19.63
CA VAL A 129 11.63 -13.11 18.25
C VAL A 129 10.80 -12.21 17.33
N GLN A 130 9.64 -11.76 17.79
CA GLN A 130 8.80 -10.82 17.04
C GLN A 130 9.52 -9.50 16.76
N ALA A 131 10.11 -8.89 17.80
CA ALA A 131 10.82 -7.62 17.68
C ALA A 131 11.98 -7.74 16.69
N ARG A 132 12.82 -8.77 16.85
CA ARG A 132 13.93 -9.05 15.94
C ARG A 132 13.46 -9.23 14.49
N PHE A 133 12.41 -10.02 14.28
CA PHE A 133 11.85 -10.23 12.94
C PHE A 133 11.40 -8.92 12.31
N TYR A 134 10.60 -8.11 13.04
CA TYR A 134 10.10 -6.86 12.49
C TYR A 134 11.23 -5.88 12.20
N ASP A 135 12.21 -5.73 13.10
CA ASP A 135 13.27 -4.75 12.93
C ASP A 135 14.21 -5.12 11.75
N GLU A 136 14.54 -6.41 11.58
CA GLU A 136 15.37 -6.88 10.45
C GLU A 136 14.62 -6.79 9.10
N ILE A 137 13.36 -7.22 9.05
CA ILE A 137 12.54 -7.12 7.82
C ILE A 137 12.31 -5.66 7.45
N SER A 138 12.06 -4.82 8.45
CA SER A 138 11.86 -3.39 8.27
C SER A 138 13.04 -2.72 7.60
N GLN A 139 14.25 -2.97 8.13
CA GLN A 139 15.48 -2.43 7.57
C GLN A 139 15.68 -2.89 6.11
N ARG A 140 15.60 -4.19 5.86
CA ARG A 140 15.79 -4.76 4.51
C ARG A 140 14.75 -4.24 3.51
N TYR A 141 13.51 -4.06 3.95
CA TYR A 141 12.43 -3.54 3.13
C TYR A 141 12.66 -2.07 2.76
N ASN A 142 13.06 -1.23 3.72
CA ASN A 142 13.38 0.17 3.45
C ASN A 142 14.56 0.31 2.48
N ASP A 143 15.59 -0.52 2.64
CA ASP A 143 16.76 -0.53 1.75
C ASP A 143 16.35 -0.93 0.32
N LEU A 144 15.50 -1.96 0.17
CA LEU A 144 14.98 -2.38 -1.13
C LEU A 144 14.11 -1.30 -1.78
N VAL A 145 13.22 -0.65 -1.01
CA VAL A 145 12.38 0.44 -1.52
C VAL A 145 13.24 1.64 -1.94
N ALA A 146 14.26 2.00 -1.17
CA ALA A 146 15.18 3.08 -1.52
C ALA A 146 15.90 2.79 -2.83
N TYR A 147 16.41 1.56 -2.99
CA TYR A 147 17.03 1.11 -4.23
C TYR A 147 16.08 1.18 -5.43
N LEU A 148 14.86 0.64 -5.30
CA LEU A 148 13.85 0.66 -6.37
C LEU A 148 13.44 2.07 -6.78
N LYS A 149 13.43 3.01 -5.83
CA LYS A 149 13.17 4.43 -6.12
C LYS A 149 14.34 5.08 -6.84
N GLU A 150 15.58 4.73 -6.51
CA GLU A 150 16.77 5.21 -7.22
C GLU A 150 16.83 4.67 -8.66
N THR A 151 16.39 3.44 -8.90
CA THR A 151 16.36 2.81 -10.22
C THR A 151 15.12 3.13 -11.06
N ASP A 152 14.16 3.90 -10.54
CA ASP A 152 12.88 4.20 -11.22
C ASP A 152 12.05 2.94 -11.51
N GLU A 153 12.21 1.88 -10.70
CA GLU A 153 11.50 0.59 -10.81
C GLU A 153 10.42 0.41 -9.73
N TYR A 154 10.27 1.40 -8.83
CA TYR A 154 9.27 1.37 -7.77
C TYR A 154 7.86 1.66 -8.33
N ASP A 155 7.02 0.62 -8.36
CA ASP A 155 5.68 0.67 -9.00
C ASP A 155 4.50 0.58 -8.01
N LEU A 156 4.76 0.58 -6.70
CA LEU A 156 3.71 0.47 -5.68
C LEU A 156 3.00 1.79 -5.38
N GLU A 157 3.57 2.91 -5.81
CA GLU A 157 3.00 4.25 -5.69
C GLU A 157 2.95 4.89 -7.07
N LEU A 158 1.82 5.53 -7.37
CA LEU A 158 1.71 6.37 -8.56
C LEU A 158 2.43 7.68 -8.29
N GLU A 159 3.59 7.85 -8.92
CA GLU A 159 4.25 9.15 -8.97
C GLU A 159 3.52 10.05 -9.96
N THR A 160 2.93 11.12 -9.44
CA THR A 160 2.35 12.19 -10.24
C THR A 160 3.48 13.12 -10.65
N HIS A 161 3.98 12.96 -11.86
CA HIS A 161 4.92 13.92 -12.43
C HIS A 161 4.16 15.11 -13.01
N ASP A 162 4.55 16.33 -12.60
CA ASP A 162 4.08 17.54 -13.26
C ASP A 162 4.85 17.73 -14.56
N LEU A 163 4.19 17.38 -15.67
CA LEU A 163 4.76 17.50 -17.01
C LEU A 163 4.67 18.92 -17.57
N GLN A 164 4.12 19.88 -16.80
CA GLN A 164 3.86 21.26 -17.22
C GLN A 164 3.17 21.32 -18.60
N ALA A 165 2.19 20.42 -18.76
CA ALA A 165 1.54 20.20 -20.04
C ALA A 165 0.69 21.42 -20.43
N THR A 166 0.95 21.99 -21.61
CA THR A 166 0.19 23.14 -22.15
C THR A 166 -0.56 22.72 -23.41
N THR A 167 -1.88 22.91 -23.43
CA THR A 167 -2.71 22.62 -24.59
C THR A 167 -2.44 23.65 -25.69
N LEU A 168 -1.97 23.19 -26.86
CA LEU A 168 -1.67 24.02 -28.03
C LEU A 168 -2.88 24.17 -28.96
N ASP A 169 -3.66 23.09 -29.11
CA ASP A 169 -4.82 23.05 -29.99
C ASP A 169 -5.89 22.10 -29.46
N SER A 170 -7.15 22.40 -29.72
CA SER A 170 -8.32 21.65 -29.26
C SER A 170 -9.35 21.58 -30.39
N SER A 171 -9.69 20.36 -30.81
CA SER A 171 -10.67 20.12 -31.87
C SER A 171 -11.75 19.15 -31.41
N MET A 172 -13.01 19.43 -31.76
CA MET A 172 -14.15 18.60 -31.36
C MET A 172 -14.32 17.40 -32.31
N LEU A 173 -14.16 16.18 -31.79
CA LEU A 173 -14.29 14.93 -32.56
C LEU A 173 -15.74 14.44 -32.65
N SER A 174 -16.50 14.57 -31.56
CA SER A 174 -17.89 14.11 -31.50
C SER A 174 -18.70 14.95 -30.52
N GLN A 175 -19.87 15.38 -30.96
CA GLN A 175 -20.79 16.15 -30.12
C GLN A 175 -21.49 15.24 -29.11
N GLY A 176 -21.38 15.59 -27.84
CA GLY A 176 -22.01 14.87 -26.75
C GLY A 176 -23.54 14.94 -26.86
N LYS A 177 -24.23 13.91 -26.37
CA LYS A 177 -25.70 13.88 -26.36
C LYS A 177 -26.32 14.86 -25.37
N GLY A 178 -25.51 15.58 -24.58
CA GLY A 178 -25.95 16.52 -23.56
C GLY A 178 -26.57 15.84 -22.35
N GLY A 179 -26.37 16.43 -21.17
CA GLY A 179 -26.93 15.94 -19.90
C GLY A 179 -26.12 16.41 -18.70
N ARG A 180 -26.63 16.20 -17.48
CA ARG A 180 -25.91 16.49 -16.22
C ARG A 180 -24.76 15.52 -15.91
N SER A 181 -24.49 14.56 -16.81
CA SER A 181 -23.46 13.53 -16.61
C SER A 181 -22.12 14.02 -17.15
N ALA A 182 -21.04 13.77 -16.42
CA ALA A 182 -19.67 14.02 -16.86
C ALA A 182 -19.30 13.24 -18.15
N PHE A 183 -20.03 12.17 -18.45
CA PHE A 183 -19.86 11.37 -19.67
C PHE A 183 -20.74 11.82 -20.84
N GLY A 184 -21.56 12.86 -20.65
CA GLY A 184 -22.46 13.41 -21.69
C GLY A 184 -21.87 14.60 -22.46
N GLY A 185 -20.64 15.01 -22.12
CA GLY A 185 -19.93 16.12 -22.75
C GLY A 185 -19.36 15.76 -24.13
N ASP A 186 -18.88 16.79 -24.83
CA ASP A 186 -18.24 16.64 -26.13
C ASP A 186 -16.90 15.90 -26.00
N VAL A 187 -16.58 15.08 -27.00
CA VAL A 187 -15.27 14.43 -27.11
C VAL A 187 -14.31 15.41 -27.79
N LEU A 188 -13.31 15.87 -27.06
CA LEU A 188 -12.28 16.79 -27.54
C LEU A 188 -10.98 16.02 -27.83
N LEU A 189 -10.36 16.32 -28.96
CA LEU A 189 -9.00 15.94 -29.29
C LEU A 189 -8.10 17.14 -29.00
N GLU A 190 -7.22 17.01 -28.01
CA GLU A 190 -6.26 18.04 -27.65
C GLU A 190 -4.86 17.66 -28.14
N LYS A 191 -4.16 18.64 -28.72
CA LYS A 191 -2.74 18.57 -29.00
C LYS A 191 -2.01 19.31 -27.89
N VAL A 192 -1.16 18.60 -27.15
CA VAL A 192 -0.54 19.10 -25.92
C VAL A 192 0.97 19.06 -26.07
N GLU A 193 1.63 20.15 -25.65
CA GLU A 193 3.08 20.19 -25.44
C GLU A 193 3.36 19.83 -23.99
N MET A 194 4.23 18.86 -23.75
CA MET A 194 4.57 18.40 -22.40
C MET A 194 6.05 18.06 -22.31
N ASN A 195 6.62 18.23 -21.11
CA ASN A 195 8.00 17.86 -20.85
C ASN A 195 8.18 16.34 -20.98
N ALA A 196 9.14 15.90 -21.80
CA ALA A 196 9.44 14.48 -21.97
C ALA A 196 10.18 13.94 -20.73
N LEU A 197 9.66 12.88 -20.12
CA LEU A 197 10.26 12.26 -18.92
C LEU A 197 11.52 11.43 -19.22
N LYS A 198 11.79 11.10 -20.48
CA LYS A 198 13.00 10.36 -20.92
C LYS A 198 13.39 10.76 -22.35
N LYS A 199 14.69 10.69 -22.64
CA LYS A 199 15.27 10.81 -23.99
C LYS A 199 15.68 9.43 -24.49
#